data_AF-A0A7S2CI81-F1
#
_entry.id   AF-A0A7S2CI81-F1
#
_cell.length_a   1.000
_cell.length_b   1.000
_cell.length_c   1.000
_cell.angle_alpha   90.00
_cell.angle_beta   90.00
_cell.angle_gamma   90.00
#
_symmetry.space_group_name_H-M   'P 1'
#
loop_
_entity.id
_entity.type
_entity.pdbx_description
1 polymer ?
#
loop_
_entity_poly.entity_id
_entity_poly.type
_entity_poly.pdbx_seq_one_letter_code
_entity_poly.pdbx_strand_id
1 'polypeptide(L)'
;GGYCTAQCAPGYTIVGFASILMCGDSGDFTYISGAFPTCVAIPCLGNLPVGTGISHDCEGKTSVETCTASCGAGYGYSDGGSAETWTCQTNGSFTGILPRC
;
A
#
# COMPACT_ATOMS: atom_id res chain seq x y z
N GLY A 1 1.88 0.88 -36.32
CA GLY A 1 1.60 0.20 -35.04
C GLY A 1 2.39 0.85 -33.93
N GLY A 2 1.73 1.16 -32.81
CA GLY A 2 2.36 1.65 -31.58
C GLY A 2 2.46 0.53 -30.54
N TYR A 3 3.45 0.62 -29.65
CA TYR A 3 3.67 -0.31 -28.55
C TYR A 3 3.37 0.38 -27.22
N CYS A 4 2.69 -0.32 -26.31
CA CYS A 4 2.43 0.15 -24.95
C CYS A 4 2.80 -0.95 -23.95
N THR A 5 3.19 -0.57 -22.74
CA THR A 5 3.46 -1.50 -21.64
C THR A 5 2.34 -1.45 -20.62
N ALA A 6 1.86 -2.61 -20.16
CA ALA A 6 0.94 -2.65 -19.02
C ALA A 6 1.69 -2.31 -17.72
N GLN A 7 1.12 -1.41 -16.93
CA GLN A 7 1.62 -1.02 -15.61
C GLN A 7 0.49 -1.12 -14.59
N CYS A 8 0.83 -1.43 -13.34
CA CYS A 8 -0.13 -1.41 -12.25
C CYS A 8 -0.41 0.03 -11.78
N ALA A 9 -1.59 0.23 -11.19
CA ALA A 9 -1.94 1.50 -10.56
C ALA A 9 -0.98 1.82 -9.38
N PRO A 10 -0.85 3.09 -8.97
CA PRO A 10 -0.07 3.45 -7.79
C PRO A 10 -0.48 2.63 -6.57
N GLY A 11 0.51 2.14 -5.80
CA GLY A 11 0.26 1.26 -4.65
C GLY A 11 0.16 -0.22 -5.01
N TYR A 12 0.38 -0.60 -6.26
CA TYR A 12 0.42 -1.99 -6.70
C TYR A 12 1.72 -2.29 -7.43
N THR A 13 2.21 -3.52 -7.27
CA THR A 13 3.38 -4.04 -7.97
C THR A 13 3.02 -5.21 -8.87
N ILE A 14 3.76 -5.35 -9.97
CA ILE A 14 3.61 -6.47 -10.90
C ILE A 14 4.21 -7.72 -10.27
N VAL A 15 3.40 -8.78 -10.16
CA VAL A 15 3.86 -10.14 -9.91
C VAL A 15 3.78 -10.92 -11.22
N GLY A 16 4.89 -11.56 -11.60
CA GLY A 16 5.03 -12.26 -12.87
C GLY A 16 5.71 -11.39 -13.93
N PHE A 17 5.21 -11.44 -15.17
CA PHE A 17 5.84 -10.79 -16.33
C PHE A 17 5.10 -9.52 -16.72
N ALA A 18 5.84 -8.48 -17.13
CA ALA A 18 5.27 -7.29 -17.74
C ALA A 18 4.80 -7.60 -19.18
N SER A 19 3.59 -7.17 -19.55
CA SER A 19 3.07 -7.38 -20.91
C SER A 19 3.43 -6.21 -21.83
N ILE A 20 3.90 -6.53 -23.04
CA ILE A 20 4.00 -5.57 -24.14
C ILE A 20 2.77 -5.77 -25.04
N LEU A 21 2.01 -4.69 -25.22
CA LEU A 21 0.82 -4.66 -26.06
C LEU A 21 1.15 -3.96 -27.37
N MET A 22 0.68 -4.52 -28.48
CA MET A 22 0.64 -3.87 -29.79
C MET A 22 -0.76 -3.34 -30.05
N CYS A 23 -0.85 -2.10 -30.54
CA CYS A 23 -2.08 -1.64 -31.17
C CYS A 23 -2.25 -2.36 -32.52
N GLY A 24 -3.24 -3.23 -32.61
CA GLY A 24 -3.63 -3.92 -33.84
C GLY A 24 -4.38 -2.99 -34.79
N ASP A 25 -4.46 -3.37 -36.06
CA ASP A 25 -5.03 -2.53 -37.11
C ASP A 25 -6.55 -2.29 -36.96
N SER A 26 -7.24 -3.08 -36.13
CA SER A 26 -8.65 -2.89 -35.74
C SER A 26 -8.85 -1.90 -34.59
N GLY A 27 -7.77 -1.38 -34.00
CA GLY A 27 -7.81 -0.57 -32.77
C GLY A 27 -7.82 -1.40 -31.48
N ASP A 28 -7.81 -2.74 -31.59
CA ASP A 28 -7.71 -3.64 -30.45
C ASP A 28 -6.25 -3.82 -30.01
N PHE A 29 -6.04 -4.03 -28.71
CA PHE A 29 -4.72 -4.39 -28.18
C PHE A 29 -4.47 -5.90 -28.31
N THR A 30 -3.36 -6.26 -28.95
CA THR A 30 -2.90 -7.66 -29.07
C THR A 30 -1.59 -7.85 -28.30
N TYR A 31 -1.41 -9.03 -27.69
CA TYR A 31 -0.20 -9.35 -26.94
C TYR A 31 0.90 -9.75 -27.90
N ILE A 32 2.06 -9.12 -27.78
CA ILE A 32 3.26 -9.54 -28.51
C ILE A 32 3.93 -10.69 -27.75
N SER A 33 3.94 -10.60 -26.43
CA SER A 33 4.50 -11.61 -25.53
C SER A 33 3.96 -11.44 -24.10
N GLY A 34 3.74 -12.56 -23.41
CA GLY A 34 3.30 -12.62 -22.01
C GLY A 34 1.78 -12.77 -21.79
N ALA A 35 1.39 -12.78 -20.52
CA ALA A 35 0.01 -12.70 -20.03
C ALA A 35 -0.17 -11.38 -19.26
N PHE A 36 -1.40 -11.00 -18.91
CA PHE A 36 -1.65 -9.83 -18.05
C PHE A 36 -0.83 -9.92 -16.74
N PRO A 37 -0.18 -8.83 -16.30
CA PRO A 37 0.49 -8.84 -15.02
C PRO A 37 -0.55 -8.98 -13.91
N THR A 38 -0.24 -9.79 -12.90
CA THR A 38 -1.04 -9.78 -11.68
C THR A 38 -0.58 -8.58 -10.85
N CYS A 39 -1.47 -7.62 -10.63
CA CYS A 39 -1.19 -6.47 -9.77
C CYS A 39 -1.54 -6.84 -8.33
N VAL A 40 -0.54 -6.86 -7.45
CA VAL A 40 -0.75 -7.06 -6.01
C VAL A 40 -0.46 -5.76 -5.26
N ALA A 41 -1.25 -5.48 -4.22
CA ALA A 41 -1.05 -4.28 -3.42
C ALA A 41 0.32 -4.32 -2.72
N ILE A 42 1.02 -3.18 -2.68
CA ILE A 42 2.32 -3.07 -2.03
C ILE A 42 2.10 -3.16 -0.51
N PRO A 43 2.80 -4.06 0.20
CA PRO A 43 2.71 -4.16 1.65
C PRO A 43 3.34 -2.94 2.31
N CYS A 44 2.70 -2.43 3.37
CA CYS A 44 3.29 -1.37 4.17
C CYS A 44 4.18 -1.94 5.27
N LEU A 45 5.48 -1.69 5.12
CA LEU A 45 6.51 -2.08 6.09
C LEU A 45 7.28 -0.85 6.62
N GLY A 46 7.15 0.29 5.95
CA GLY A 46 7.80 1.54 6.35
C GLY A 46 6.99 2.33 7.36
N ASN A 47 7.69 2.99 8.28
CA ASN A 47 7.12 3.94 9.25
C ASN A 47 5.95 3.35 10.06
N LEU A 48 6.11 2.15 10.61
CA LEU A 48 5.13 1.58 11.54
C LEU A 48 4.97 2.49 12.78
N PRO A 49 3.77 2.58 13.39
CA PRO A 49 3.53 3.39 14.59
C PRO A 49 4.13 2.75 15.84
N VAL A 50 5.46 2.75 15.92
CA VAL A 50 6.21 2.20 17.04
C VAL A 50 6.59 3.29 18.03
N GLY A 51 6.41 3.01 19.31
CA GLY A 51 6.79 3.90 20.41
C GLY A 51 6.49 3.25 21.76
N THR A 52 7.05 3.84 22.83
CA THR A 52 6.84 3.33 24.19
C THR A 52 5.37 3.36 24.54
N GLY A 53 4.81 2.21 24.90
CA GLY A 53 3.41 2.11 25.30
C GLY A 53 2.41 2.18 24.16
N ILE A 54 2.85 2.12 22.90
CA ILE A 54 1.98 2.12 21.72
C ILE A 54 1.72 0.68 21.27
N SER A 55 0.47 0.40 20.93
CA SER A 55 -0.02 -0.83 20.32
C SER A 55 -0.76 -0.50 19.04
N HIS A 56 -0.66 -1.33 18.00
CA HIS A 56 -1.29 -1.06 16.71
C HIS A 56 -1.71 -2.33 15.96
N ASP A 57 -2.61 -2.20 14.99
CA ASP A 57 -3.04 -3.29 14.07
C ASP A 57 -2.57 -3.07 12.62
N CYS A 58 -1.49 -2.29 12.45
CA CYS A 58 -0.91 -1.96 11.15
C CYS A 58 -0.15 -3.11 10.46
N GLU A 59 0.09 -4.23 11.14
CA GLU A 59 0.80 -5.35 10.54
C GLU A 59 -0.02 -5.99 9.41
N GLY A 60 0.65 -6.26 8.28
CA GLY A 60 0.03 -6.90 7.13
C GLY A 60 -0.87 -6.00 6.27
N LYS A 61 -1.04 -4.71 6.62
CA LYS A 61 -1.78 -3.77 5.76
C LYS A 61 -0.98 -3.46 4.49
N THR A 62 -1.73 -3.15 3.45
CA THR A 62 -1.26 -2.86 2.11
C THR A 62 -1.71 -1.47 1.67
N SER A 63 -1.22 -1.01 0.52
CA SER A 63 -1.48 0.33 0.00
C SER A 63 -2.95 0.73 0.10
N VAL A 64 -3.17 1.99 0.50
CA VAL A 64 -4.47 2.64 0.76
C VAL A 64 -5.28 2.09 1.94
N GLU A 65 -4.85 0.99 2.57
CA GLU A 65 -5.49 0.50 3.78
C GLU A 65 -5.15 1.34 5.01
N THR A 66 -6.04 1.29 6.00
CA THR A 66 -5.87 1.99 7.27
C THR A 66 -5.75 1.01 8.43
N CYS A 67 -5.13 1.51 9.50
CA CYS A 67 -4.97 0.85 10.78
C CYS A 67 -5.07 1.87 11.90
N THR A 68 -5.15 1.39 13.14
CA THR A 68 -5.25 2.18 14.36
C THR A 68 -4.03 1.94 15.23
N ALA A 69 -3.46 3.04 15.75
CA ALA A 69 -2.47 3.04 16.80
C ALA A 69 -3.09 3.60 18.08
N SER A 70 -2.93 2.91 19.20
CA SER A 70 -3.50 3.26 20.50
C SER A 70 -2.51 3.02 21.63
N CYS A 71 -2.76 3.56 22.81
CA CYS A 71 -1.99 3.17 23.99
C CYS A 71 -2.27 1.70 24.34
N GLY A 72 -1.21 0.92 24.52
CA GLY A 72 -1.25 -0.48 24.88
C GLY A 72 -1.66 -0.70 26.34
N ALA A 73 -1.82 -1.97 26.72
CA ALA A 73 -2.17 -2.34 28.09
C ALA A 73 -1.14 -1.77 29.09
N GLY A 74 -1.63 -1.09 30.12
CA GLY A 74 -0.80 -0.45 31.14
C GLY A 74 -0.37 0.99 30.81
N TYR A 75 -0.69 1.50 29.63
CA TYR A 75 -0.47 2.89 29.22
C TYR A 75 -1.80 3.62 29.04
N GLY A 76 -1.87 4.84 29.56
CA GLY A 76 -3.02 5.72 29.41
C GLY A 76 -2.74 6.85 28.44
N TYR A 77 -3.79 7.42 27.85
CA TYR A 77 -3.64 8.62 27.04
C TYR A 77 -3.25 9.82 27.90
N SER A 78 -2.22 10.54 27.48
CA SER A 78 -1.79 11.80 28.08
C SER A 78 -2.32 13.01 27.30
N ASP A 79 -2.46 14.16 27.97
CA ASP A 79 -2.87 15.44 27.36
C ASP A 79 -4.18 15.41 26.54
N GLY A 80 -5.13 14.56 26.92
CA GLY A 80 -6.38 14.39 26.16
C GLY A 80 -6.19 13.65 24.83
N GLY A 81 -5.10 12.89 24.69
CA GLY A 81 -4.82 12.04 23.55
C GLY A 81 -5.87 10.96 23.31
N SER A 82 -5.85 10.40 22.10
CA SER A 82 -6.77 9.35 21.66
C SER A 82 -6.05 8.40 20.71
N ALA A 83 -6.74 7.33 20.32
CA ALA A 83 -6.24 6.46 19.26
C ALA A 83 -6.13 7.24 17.94
N GLU A 84 -5.09 6.96 17.18
CA GLU A 84 -4.77 7.64 15.93
C GLU A 84 -4.92 6.69 14.75
N THR A 85 -5.45 7.20 13.64
CA THR A 85 -5.58 6.43 12.39
C THR A 85 -4.33 6.62 11.54
N TRP A 86 -3.74 5.51 11.10
CA TRP A 86 -2.59 5.48 10.22
C TRP A 86 -3.01 4.94 8.86
N THR A 87 -2.53 5.58 7.80
CA THR A 87 -2.86 5.22 6.41
C THR A 87 -1.62 4.73 5.69
N CYS A 88 -1.70 3.55 5.08
CA CYS A 88 -0.65 3.01 4.24
C CYS A 88 -0.63 3.76 2.90
N GLN A 89 0.45 4.47 2.63
CA GLN A 89 0.61 5.20 1.38
C GLN A 89 1.04 4.26 0.24
N THR A 90 0.88 4.74 -0.99
CA THR A 90 1.25 4.01 -2.22
C THR A 90 2.75 3.71 -2.35
N ASN A 91 3.58 4.29 -1.48
CA ASN A 91 5.01 4.03 -1.38
C ASN A 91 5.39 2.91 -0.39
N GLY A 92 4.40 2.23 0.22
CA GLY A 92 4.64 1.16 1.20
C GLY A 92 5.07 1.66 2.58
N SER A 93 4.81 2.93 2.91
CA SER A 93 5.00 3.49 4.26
C SER A 93 3.71 4.03 4.83
N PHE A 94 3.52 3.92 6.15
CA PHE A 94 2.39 4.56 6.80
C PHE A 94 2.62 6.06 7.04
N THR A 95 1.52 6.79 7.09
CA THR A 95 1.46 8.18 7.56
C THR A 95 0.38 8.31 8.62
N GLY A 96 0.72 8.98 9.71
CA GLY A 96 -0.17 9.24 10.83
C GLY A 96 0.60 9.98 11.93
N ILE A 97 -0.07 10.24 13.03
CA ILE A 97 0.53 10.83 14.24
C ILE A 97 0.53 9.74 15.32
N LEU A 98 1.60 9.66 16.10
CA LEU A 98 1.64 8.71 17.21
C LEU A 98 0.65 9.15 18.31
N PRO A 99 -0.16 8.25 18.87
CA PRO A 99 -0.96 8.56 20.04
C PRO A 99 -0.05 8.95 21.21
N ARG A 100 -0.54 9.86 22.05
CA ARG A 100 0.18 10.32 23.24
C ARG A 100 -0.07 9.35 24.39
N CYS A 101 0.90 8.48 24.60
CA CYS A 101 1.07 7.60 25.75
C CYS A 101 2.31 8.10 26.53
#